data_AF-A0A7H4YNE0-F1
#
_entry.id   AF-A0A7H4YNE0-F1
#
_cell.length_a   1.000
_cell.length_b   1.000
_cell.length_c   1.000
_cell.angle_alpha   90.00
_cell.angle_beta   90.00
_cell.angle_gamma   90.00
#
_symmetry.space_group_name_H-M   'P 1'
#
loop_
_entity.id
_entity.type
_entity.pdbx_description
1 polymer ?
#
loop_
_entity_poly.entity_id
_entity_poly.type
_entity_poly.pdbx_seq_one_letter_code
_entity_poly.pdbx_strand_id
1 'polypeptide(L)'
;HLADFPALLDNPLIRNGIMQSQHFKTISAYWDNLDVALVGIGSPAIRDGANWHAFYGGEESDDLNARQVAGDICSRFFDIHGAMVETNMSEKTLSIEMNKLKQARYSIGIAMSEEKYSGIVGALRGKYINCLVTNSSTAELLLK
;
A
#
# COMPACT_ATOMS: atom_id res chain seq x y z
N HIS A 1 0.06 -12.12 -15.71
CA HIS A 1 0.56 -10.93 -16.43
C HIS A 1 1.40 -10.10 -15.48
N LEU A 2 2.49 -9.49 -15.96
CA LEU A 2 3.36 -8.63 -15.16
C LEU A 2 3.06 -7.15 -15.48
N ALA A 3 3.02 -6.31 -14.45
CA ALA A 3 3.02 -4.86 -14.62
C ALA A 3 4.43 -4.43 -15.03
N ASP A 4 4.58 -4.02 -16.29
CA ASP A 4 5.85 -3.53 -16.85
C ASP A 4 5.79 -2.00 -16.95
N PHE A 5 5.69 -1.39 -15.77
CA PHE A 5 5.73 0.05 -15.57
C PHE A 5 6.13 0.32 -14.10
N PRO A 6 6.78 1.46 -13.81
CA PRO A 6 7.13 1.82 -12.44
C PRO A 6 5.88 2.02 -11.57
N ALA A 7 5.98 1.66 -10.29
CA ALA A 7 4.88 1.85 -9.32
C ALA A 7 4.75 3.32 -8.87
N LEU A 8 5.86 4.06 -8.82
CA LEU A 8 5.91 5.49 -8.49
C LEU A 8 6.67 6.23 -9.59
N LEU A 9 6.09 7.31 -10.10
CA LEU A 9 6.61 8.08 -11.23
C LEU A 9 7.10 9.45 -10.75
N ASP A 10 7.90 10.14 -11.56
CA ASP A 10 8.43 11.45 -11.18
C ASP A 10 7.34 12.53 -11.12
N ASN A 11 6.32 12.42 -11.98
CA ASN A 11 5.23 13.40 -12.04
C ASN A 11 3.91 12.82 -12.59
N PRO A 12 2.78 13.52 -12.39
CA PRO A 12 1.46 13.07 -12.86
C PRO A 12 1.33 13.00 -14.39
N LEU A 13 2.10 13.79 -15.15
CA LEU A 13 2.04 13.77 -16.62
C LEU A 13 2.50 12.41 -17.17
N ILE A 14 3.63 11.89 -16.67
CA ILE A 14 4.16 10.58 -17.06
C ILE A 14 3.19 9.48 -16.63
N ARG A 15 2.73 9.53 -15.37
CA ARG A 15 1.73 8.60 -14.84
C ARG A 15 0.51 8.50 -15.76
N ASN A 16 -0.10 9.64 -16.08
CA ASN A 16 -1.30 9.71 -16.90
C ASN A 16 -1.05 9.22 -18.33
N GLY A 17 0.14 9.48 -18.90
CA GLY A 17 0.56 8.93 -20.18
C GLY A 17 0.59 7.40 -20.19
N ILE A 18 1.20 6.78 -19.18
CA ILE A 18 1.23 5.31 -19.04
C ILE A 18 -0.17 4.74 -18.88
N MET A 19 -1.05 5.41 -18.13
CA MET A 19 -2.45 4.97 -17.96
C MET A 19 -3.23 4.91 -19.28
N GLN A 20 -2.84 5.68 -20.29
CA GLN A 20 -3.46 5.62 -21.62
C GLN A 20 -3.01 4.41 -22.45
N SER A 21 -1.89 3.77 -22.09
CA SER A 21 -1.37 2.61 -22.81
C SER A 21 -2.30 1.40 -22.74
N GLN A 22 -2.29 0.58 -23.79
CA GLN A 22 -3.05 -0.67 -23.82
C GLN A 22 -2.55 -1.67 -22.77
N HIS A 23 -1.24 -1.65 -22.47
CA HIS A 23 -0.64 -2.52 -21.46
C HIS A 23 -1.21 -2.23 -20.07
N PHE A 24 -1.20 -0.96 -19.64
CA PHE A 24 -1.80 -0.58 -18.35
C PHE A 24 -3.30 -0.90 -18.29
N LYS A 25 -4.05 -0.59 -19.35
CA LYS A 25 -5.49 -0.90 -19.43
C LYS A 25 -5.76 -2.41 -19.29
N THR A 26 -4.92 -3.24 -19.89
CA THR A 26 -5.03 -4.70 -19.78
C THR A 26 -4.73 -5.18 -18.35
N ILE A 27 -3.65 -4.69 -17.74
CA ILE A 27 -3.29 -5.06 -16.35
C ILE A 27 -4.36 -4.60 -15.35
N SER A 28 -4.80 -3.36 -15.46
CA SER A 28 -5.79 -2.77 -14.54
C SER A 28 -7.17 -3.41 -14.63
N ALA A 29 -7.53 -4.01 -15.76
CA ALA A 29 -8.77 -4.78 -15.92
C ALA A 29 -8.74 -6.11 -15.14
N TYR A 30 -7.57 -6.72 -14.94
CA TYR A 30 -7.46 -7.91 -14.07
C TYR A 30 -7.73 -7.60 -12.61
N TRP A 31 -7.44 -6.36 -12.15
CA TRP A 31 -7.69 -5.96 -10.77
C TRP A 31 -9.18 -5.99 -10.39
N ASP A 32 -10.08 -5.84 -11.36
CA ASP A 32 -11.53 -5.88 -11.14
C ASP A 32 -12.07 -7.31 -10.92
N ASN A 33 -11.25 -8.34 -11.14
CA ASN A 33 -11.66 -9.75 -11.14
C ASN A 33 -10.73 -10.62 -10.26
N LEU A 34 -10.14 -10.05 -9.22
CA LEU A 34 -9.26 -10.81 -8.33
C LEU A 34 -10.06 -11.72 -7.40
N ASP A 35 -9.80 -13.03 -7.44
CA ASP A 35 -10.30 -13.95 -6.42
C ASP A 35 -9.48 -13.84 -5.13
N VAL A 36 -8.16 -13.75 -5.28
CA VAL A 36 -7.19 -13.71 -4.18
C VAL A 36 -6.14 -12.65 -4.47
N ALA A 37 -5.87 -11.79 -3.49
CA ALA A 37 -4.77 -10.85 -3.47
C ALA A 37 -3.83 -11.17 -2.32
N LEU A 38 -2.53 -11.22 -2.58
CA LEU A 38 -1.49 -11.38 -1.57
C LEU A 38 -0.65 -10.11 -1.54
N VAL A 39 -0.63 -9.40 -0.41
CA VAL A 39 -0.01 -8.08 -0.30
C VAL A 39 0.87 -7.98 0.95
N GLY A 40 1.93 -7.18 0.85
CA GLY A 40 2.66 -6.70 2.01
C GLY A 40 1.96 -5.50 2.65
N ILE A 41 2.25 -5.24 3.93
CA ILE A 41 1.86 -4.00 4.61
C ILE A 41 3.13 -3.24 4.99
N GLY A 42 3.21 -1.98 4.58
CA GLY A 42 4.28 -1.05 4.91
C GLY A 42 3.95 -0.19 6.13
N SER A 43 4.95 0.49 6.67
CA SER A 43 4.83 1.42 7.80
C SER A 43 5.90 2.50 7.71
N PRO A 44 5.57 3.79 7.86
CA PRO A 44 6.57 4.86 7.96
C PRO A 44 7.51 4.72 9.16
N ALA A 45 7.23 3.83 10.12
CA ALA A 45 8.12 3.55 11.25
C ALA A 45 9.38 2.75 10.84
N ILE A 46 9.37 2.08 9.68
CA ILE A 46 10.56 1.40 9.14
C ILE A 46 11.33 2.27 8.12
N ARG A 47 11.10 3.59 8.12
CA ARG A 47 11.60 4.51 7.10
C ARG A 47 13.13 4.59 7.01
N ASP A 48 13.81 4.37 8.14
CA ASP A 48 15.27 4.42 8.21
C ASP A 48 15.93 3.21 7.52
N GLY A 49 15.13 2.20 7.12
CA GLY A 49 15.60 1.08 6.33
C GLY A 49 16.01 1.50 4.91
N ALA A 50 17.16 1.01 4.43
CA ALA A 50 17.70 1.37 3.12
C ALA A 50 16.70 1.17 1.96
N ASN A 51 15.86 0.12 2.02
CA ASN A 51 14.86 -0.15 0.99
C ASN A 51 13.75 0.91 0.95
N TRP A 52 13.34 1.44 2.11
CA TRP A 52 12.31 2.48 2.17
C TRP A 52 12.85 3.79 1.60
N HIS A 53 14.02 4.21 2.05
CA HIS A 53 14.68 5.39 1.53
C HIS A 53 14.97 5.30 0.03
N ALA A 54 15.41 4.14 -0.47
CA ALA A 54 15.67 3.95 -1.89
C ALA A 54 14.40 4.01 -2.75
N PHE A 55 13.24 3.65 -2.20
CA PHE A 55 11.99 3.63 -2.95
C PHE A 55 11.20 4.94 -2.87
N TYR A 56 11.06 5.51 -1.66
CA TYR A 56 10.24 6.70 -1.44
C TYR A 56 11.03 7.99 -1.39
N GLY A 57 12.31 7.97 -1.00
CA GLY A 57 13.07 9.19 -0.71
C GLY A 57 12.92 9.67 0.74
N GLY A 58 13.74 10.65 1.12
CA GLY A 58 13.77 11.22 2.48
C GLY A 58 12.66 12.25 2.71
N GLU A 59 12.49 13.20 1.79
CA GLU A 59 11.50 14.29 1.91
C GLU A 59 10.07 13.77 1.92
N GLU A 60 9.80 12.74 1.11
CA GLU A 60 8.51 12.03 1.08
C GLU A 60 8.20 11.38 2.42
N SER A 61 9.21 10.91 3.16
CA SER A 61 8.99 10.29 4.46
C SER A 61 8.55 11.29 5.52
N ASP A 62 8.96 12.56 5.42
CA ASP A 62 8.52 13.61 6.34
C ASP A 62 7.06 14.02 6.08
N ASP A 63 6.63 14.06 4.81
CA ASP A 63 5.23 14.26 4.43
C ASP A 63 4.33 13.17 5.04
N LEU A 64 4.74 11.90 4.97
CA LEU A 64 3.99 10.78 5.55
C LEU A 64 3.81 10.93 7.07
N ASN A 65 4.85 11.35 7.78
CA ASN A 65 4.77 11.62 9.22
C ASN A 65 3.84 12.78 9.53
N ALA A 66 3.98 13.90 8.81
CA ALA A 66 3.16 15.09 9.00
C ALA A 66 1.67 14.80 8.79
N ARG A 67 1.34 13.88 7.88
CA ARG A 67 -0.03 13.43 7.58
C ARG A 67 -0.52 12.27 8.44
N GLN A 68 0.26 11.85 9.44
CA GLN A 68 -0.07 10.75 10.36
C GLN A 68 -0.38 9.42 9.63
N VAL A 69 0.35 9.15 8.54
CA VAL A 69 0.24 7.87 7.83
C VAL A 69 0.65 6.74 8.77
N ALA A 70 -0.23 5.75 8.90
CA ALA A 70 0.02 4.57 9.73
C ALA A 70 0.67 3.44 8.94
N GLY A 71 0.38 3.35 7.64
CA GLY A 71 0.93 2.34 6.75
C GLY A 71 0.50 2.51 5.30
N ASP A 72 0.96 1.60 4.46
CA ASP A 72 0.59 1.52 3.06
C ASP A 72 0.42 0.07 2.59
N ILE A 73 -0.40 -0.09 1.54
CA ILE A 73 -0.46 -1.31 0.73
C ILE A 73 -0.33 -0.85 -0.72
N CYS A 74 0.63 -1.41 -1.45
CA CYS A 74 0.90 -1.03 -2.84
C CYS A 74 1.07 0.50 -3.02
N SER A 75 1.75 1.16 -2.07
CA SER A 75 1.94 2.63 -2.05
C SER A 75 0.64 3.44 -2.00
N ARG A 76 -0.43 2.83 -1.48
CA ARG A 76 -1.68 3.50 -1.13
C ARG A 76 -1.73 3.66 0.39
N PHE A 77 -1.60 4.90 0.84
CA PHE A 77 -1.40 5.25 2.23
C PHE A 77 -2.73 5.39 2.99
N PHE A 78 -2.71 5.02 4.25
CA PHE A 78 -3.86 5.15 5.15
C PHE A 78 -3.42 5.44 6.59
N ASP A 79 -4.35 6.00 7.37
CA ASP A 79 -4.15 6.25 8.79
C ASP A 79 -4.49 5.02 9.66
N ILE A 80 -4.33 5.14 10.98
CA ILE A 80 -4.56 4.04 11.93
C ILE A 80 -6.05 3.67 12.07
N HIS A 81 -6.95 4.52 11.59
CA HIS A 81 -8.39 4.25 11.53
C HIS A 81 -8.77 3.59 10.19
N GLY A 82 -7.81 3.46 9.27
CA GLY A 82 -8.00 2.91 7.94
C GLY A 82 -8.60 3.91 6.95
N ALA A 83 -8.62 5.21 7.26
CA ALA A 83 -8.99 6.23 6.28
C ALA A 83 -7.83 6.44 5.30
N MET A 84 -8.16 6.60 4.01
CA MET A 84 -7.17 6.91 2.98
C MET A 84 -6.51 8.26 3.28
N VAL A 85 -5.20 8.33 3.14
CA VAL A 85 -4.42 9.56 3.29
C VAL A 85 -3.82 9.91 1.95
N GLU A 86 -4.24 11.05 1.39
CA GLU A 86 -3.63 11.59 0.19
C GLU A 86 -2.27 12.20 0.52
N THR A 87 -1.25 11.85 -0.27
CA THR A 87 0.14 12.31 -0.09
C THR A 87 0.65 12.92 -1.38
N ASN A 88 1.82 13.54 -1.35
CA ASN A 88 2.43 14.08 -2.57
C ASN A 88 2.75 12.97 -3.61
N MET A 89 2.76 11.70 -3.21
CA MET A 89 2.99 10.54 -4.08
C MET A 89 1.71 9.98 -4.70
N SER A 90 0.52 10.33 -4.19
CA SER A 90 -0.74 9.76 -4.67
C SER A 90 -0.95 9.93 -6.17
N GLU A 91 -0.78 11.16 -6.68
CA GLU A 91 -0.93 11.49 -8.10
C GLU A 91 0.22 10.99 -8.98
N LYS A 92 1.24 10.37 -8.37
CA LYS A 92 2.40 9.79 -9.03
C LYS A 92 2.39 8.25 -9.00
N THR A 93 1.45 7.63 -8.29
CA THR A 93 1.41 6.18 -8.04
C THR A 93 0.59 5.44 -9.10
N LEU A 94 1.18 4.40 -9.70
CA LEU A 94 0.52 3.41 -10.56
C LEU A 94 0.46 2.05 -9.86
N SER A 95 -0.62 1.85 -9.12
CA SER A 95 -0.90 0.57 -8.45
C SER A 95 -2.39 0.32 -8.35
N ILE A 96 -2.77 -0.88 -7.91
CA ILE A 96 -4.17 -1.20 -7.65
C ILE A 96 -4.79 -0.19 -6.67
N GLU A 97 -5.98 0.30 -7.00
CA GLU A 97 -6.74 1.17 -6.11
C GLU A 97 -7.30 0.36 -4.94
N MET A 98 -7.31 0.94 -3.74
CA MET A 98 -7.69 0.21 -2.52
C MET A 98 -9.13 -0.30 -2.56
N ASN A 99 -10.04 0.39 -3.23
CA ASN A 99 -11.41 -0.06 -3.43
C ASN A 99 -11.50 -1.34 -4.27
N LYS A 100 -10.62 -1.54 -5.26
CA LYS A 100 -10.54 -2.78 -6.06
C LYS A 100 -9.93 -3.91 -5.26
N LEU A 101 -8.86 -3.63 -4.50
CA LEU A 101 -8.25 -4.62 -3.61
C LEU A 101 -9.28 -5.21 -2.62
N LYS A 102 -10.15 -4.35 -2.06
CA LYS A 102 -11.22 -4.74 -1.14
C LYS A 102 -12.29 -5.65 -1.76
N GLN A 103 -12.41 -5.68 -3.09
CA GLN A 103 -13.39 -6.53 -3.78
C GLN A 103 -12.93 -7.98 -3.91
N ALA A 104 -11.63 -8.24 -3.73
CA ALA A 104 -11.12 -9.61 -3.79
C ALA A 104 -11.76 -10.47 -2.69
N ARG A 105 -12.15 -11.70 -3.04
CA ARG A 105 -12.76 -12.63 -2.07
C ARG A 105 -11.82 -12.85 -0.88
N TYR A 106 -10.53 -13.01 -1.15
CA TYR A 106 -9.49 -13.03 -0.13
C TYR A 106 -8.45 -11.95 -0.41
N SER A 107 -8.35 -10.96 0.46
CA SER A 107 -7.23 -10.01 0.48
C SER A 107 -6.37 -10.34 1.69
N ILE A 108 -5.23 -10.97 1.41
CA ILE A 108 -4.33 -11.56 2.40
C ILE A 108 -3.13 -10.63 2.59
N GLY A 109 -3.08 -9.97 3.74
CA GLY A 109 -1.91 -9.20 4.15
C GLY A 109 -0.86 -10.09 4.81
N ILE A 110 0.41 -9.95 4.41
CA ILE A 110 1.55 -10.55 5.08
C ILE A 110 2.37 -9.42 5.72
N ALA A 111 2.43 -9.42 7.05
CA ALA A 111 3.23 -8.45 7.79
C ALA A 111 3.55 -8.95 9.20
N MET A 112 4.69 -8.52 9.73
CA MET A 112 5.15 -8.80 11.09
C MET A 112 6.03 -7.64 11.57
N SER A 113 6.33 -7.63 12.87
CA SER A 113 7.08 -6.63 13.65
C SER A 113 6.22 -5.60 14.39
N GLU A 114 6.81 -4.99 15.41
CA GLU A 114 6.18 -3.95 16.24
C GLU A 114 6.06 -2.63 15.47
N GLU A 115 7.07 -2.30 14.65
CA GLU A 115 7.10 -1.09 13.80
C GLU A 115 5.96 -1.08 12.78
N LYS A 116 5.44 -2.26 12.41
CA LYS A 116 4.29 -2.38 11.49
C LYS A 116 2.94 -2.40 12.19
N TYR A 117 2.88 -2.29 13.52
CA TYR A 117 1.63 -2.36 14.28
C TYR A 117 0.57 -1.38 13.76
N SER A 118 0.91 -0.09 13.62
CA SER A 118 -0.01 0.94 13.14
C SER A 118 -0.53 0.63 11.73
N GLY A 119 0.35 0.17 10.84
CA GLY A 119 0.00 -0.19 9.47
C GLY A 119 -0.91 -1.41 9.41
N ILE A 120 -0.65 -2.45 10.22
CA ILE A 120 -1.51 -3.64 10.28
C ILE A 120 -2.89 -3.28 10.83
N VAL A 121 -2.95 -2.50 11.91
CA VAL A 121 -4.22 -2.04 12.50
C VAL A 121 -5.01 -1.18 11.52
N GLY A 122 -4.38 -0.23 10.84
CA GLY A 122 -5.01 0.59 9.81
C GLY A 122 -5.53 -0.25 8.65
N ALA A 123 -4.77 -1.24 8.18
CA ALA A 123 -5.16 -2.14 7.10
C ALA A 123 -6.41 -2.97 7.45
N LEU A 124 -6.46 -3.51 8.67
CA LEU A 124 -7.60 -4.28 9.18
C LEU A 124 -8.84 -3.40 9.37
N ARG A 125 -8.69 -2.22 9.99
CA ARG A 125 -9.81 -1.28 10.23
C ARG A 125 -10.39 -0.71 8.93
N GLY A 126 -9.53 -0.40 7.97
CA GLY A 126 -9.91 0.01 6.62
C GLY A 126 -10.55 -1.12 5.80
N LYS A 127 -10.51 -2.36 6.31
CA LYS A 127 -10.95 -3.59 5.65
C LYS A 127 -10.27 -3.80 4.30
N TYR A 128 -9.02 -3.32 4.17
CA TYR A 128 -8.21 -3.46 2.96
C TYR A 128 -7.71 -4.89 2.77
N ILE A 129 -7.55 -5.58 3.90
CA ILE A 129 -7.32 -7.02 3.99
C ILE A 129 -8.45 -7.65 4.79
N ASN A 130 -8.75 -8.91 4.52
CA ASN A 130 -9.68 -9.73 5.29
C ASN A 130 -9.01 -10.99 5.88
N CYS A 131 -7.76 -11.23 5.51
CA CYS A 131 -6.91 -12.28 6.07
C CYS A 131 -5.55 -11.66 6.43
N LEU A 132 -4.98 -12.04 7.57
CA LEU A 132 -3.64 -11.63 8.00
C LEU A 132 -2.78 -12.86 8.25
N VAL A 133 -1.59 -12.88 7.66
CA VAL A 133 -0.51 -13.81 7.98
C VAL A 133 0.57 -13.02 8.72
N THR A 134 0.83 -13.41 9.96
CA THR A 134 1.79 -12.76 10.86
C THR A 134 2.45 -13.78 11.79
N ASN A 135 3.42 -13.36 12.62
CA ASN A 135 4.05 -14.21 13.63
C ASN A 135 3.36 -14.08 15.00
N SER A 136 3.72 -14.94 15.96
CA SER A 136 3.09 -14.97 17.28
C SER A 136 3.25 -13.65 18.04
N SER A 137 4.44 -13.03 18.01
CA SER A 137 4.70 -11.79 18.75
C SER A 137 3.87 -10.61 18.23
N THR A 138 3.74 -10.45 16.90
CA THR A 138 2.86 -9.43 16.33
C THR A 138 1.39 -9.75 16.56
N ALA A 139 0.97 -11.03 16.50
CA ALA A 139 -0.40 -11.42 16.82
C ALA A 139 -0.78 -11.08 18.27
N GLU A 140 0.08 -11.39 19.24
CA GLU A 140 -0.12 -11.05 20.65
C GLU A 140 -0.20 -9.53 20.87
N LEU A 141 0.61 -8.75 20.16
CA LEU A 141 0.56 -7.29 20.21
C LEU A 141 -0.78 -6.75 19.69
N LEU A 142 -1.34 -7.35 18.62
CA LEU A 142 -2.62 -6.93 18.01
C LEU A 142 -3.86 -7.30 18.82
N LEU A 143 -3.74 -8.23 19.78
CA LEU A 143 -4.85 -8.68 20.63
C LEU A 143 -5.01 -7.85 21.92
N LYS A 144 -4.07 -6.94 22.21
CA LYS A 144 -4.12 -6.02 23.34
C LYS A 144 -5.00 -4.81 23.04
#